data_AF-A0AAW0EQW8-F1
#
_entry.id   AF-A0AAW0EQW8-F1
#
_cell.length_a   1.000
_cell.length_b   1.000
_cell.length_c   1.000
_cell.angle_alpha   90.00
_cell.angle_beta   90.00
_cell.angle_gamma   90.00
#
_symmetry.space_group_name_H-M   'P 1'
#
loop_
_entity.id
_entity.type
_entity.pdbx_description
1 polymer ?
#
loop_
_entity_poly.entity_id
_entity_poly.type
_entity_poly.pdbx_seq_one_letter_code
_entity_poly.pdbx_strand_id
1 'polypeptide(L)'
;MPRAYYKPFTAYEEAFGFHAVRRNAFIMCGFFFGGLLLKGVLLLKYSSVANPTLSTPLEDDPRYQQLMERRIALADDLSTQESMKRAMQARRAAPPA
;
A
#
# COMPACT_ATOMS: atom_id res chain seq x y z
N MET A 1 55.98 -30.56 10.25
CA MET A 1 54.95 -29.59 9.81
C MET A 1 53.81 -29.57 10.83
N PRO A 2 53.67 -28.54 11.67
CA PRO A 2 52.46 -28.35 12.44
C PRO A 2 51.47 -27.54 11.57
N ARG A 3 50.37 -28.16 11.14
CA ARG A 3 49.25 -27.43 10.53
C ARG A 3 48.54 -26.67 11.66
N ALA A 4 48.98 -25.43 11.89
CA ALA A 4 48.26 -24.47 12.72
C ALA A 4 46.93 -24.14 12.02
N TYR A 5 45.91 -24.95 12.25
CA TYR A 5 44.52 -24.60 11.96
C TYR A 5 44.06 -23.56 12.98
N TYR A 6 44.57 -22.33 12.85
CA TYR A 6 43.96 -21.17 13.50
C TYR A 6 42.66 -20.90 12.75
N LYS A 7 41.58 -21.58 13.14
CA LYS A 7 40.24 -21.20 12.69
C LYS A 7 40.00 -19.83 13.33
N PRO A 8 39.84 -18.74 12.56
CA PRO A 8 39.66 -17.43 13.16
C PRO A 8 38.31 -17.47 13.89
N PHE A 9 38.36 -17.67 15.20
CA PHE A 9 37.20 -17.42 16.03
C PHE A 9 36.95 -15.93 15.96
N THR A 10 35.71 -15.55 15.68
CA THR A 10 35.34 -14.14 15.79
C THR A 10 35.53 -13.70 17.24
N ALA A 11 35.86 -12.43 17.52
CA ALA A 11 36.01 -11.93 18.90
C ALA A 11 34.78 -12.23 19.78
N TYR A 12 33.62 -12.38 19.14
CA TYR A 12 32.37 -12.80 19.76
C TYR A 12 32.35 -14.31 20.15
N GLU A 13 32.92 -15.19 19.32
CA GLU A 13 33.09 -16.62 19.64
C GLU A 13 34.12 -16.87 20.74
N GLU A 14 35.17 -16.05 20.83
CA GLU A 14 36.15 -16.12 21.91
C GLU A 14 35.54 -15.68 23.26
N ALA A 15 34.69 -14.65 23.25
CA ALA A 15 34.07 -14.11 24.47
C ALA A 15 32.91 -14.98 25.01
N PHE A 16 32.10 -15.58 24.14
CA PHE A 16 30.89 -16.32 24.54
C PHE A 16 30.98 -17.83 24.35
N GLY A 17 32.00 -18.32 23.64
CA GLY A 17 32.16 -19.71 23.26
C GLY A 17 31.30 -20.11 22.05
N PHE A 18 31.84 -21.00 21.22
CA PHE A 18 31.26 -21.41 19.94
C PHE A 18 29.80 -21.90 20.02
N HIS A 19 29.45 -22.67 21.06
CA HIS A 19 28.10 -23.19 21.24
C HIS A 19 27.07 -22.10 21.57
N ALA A 20 27.46 -21.10 22.37
CA ALA A 20 26.57 -19.99 22.71
C ALA A 20 26.37 -19.05 21.51
N VAL A 21 27.45 -18.76 20.77
CA VAL A 21 27.35 -17.96 19.54
C VAL A 21 26.45 -18.62 18.51
N ARG A 22 26.58 -19.93 18.29
CA ARG A 22 25.73 -20.67 17.37
C ARG A 22 24.25 -20.61 17.77
N ARG A 23 23.93 -20.77 19.06
CA ARG A 23 22.55 -20.64 19.57
C ARG A 23 22.01 -19.22 19.38
N ASN A 24 22.80 -18.21 19.72
CA ASN A 24 22.41 -16.81 19.61
C ASN A 24 22.19 -16.40 18.15
N ALA A 25 23.01 -16.90 17.23
CA ALA A 25 22.84 -16.67 15.79
C ALA A 25 21.50 -17.22 15.27
N PHE A 26 21.09 -18.41 15.70
CA PHE A 26 19.78 -18.97 15.34
C PHE A 26 18.62 -18.16 15.90
N ILE A 27 18.72 -17.71 17.16
CA ILE A 27 17.70 -16.86 17.77
C ILE A 27 17.59 -15.54 17.02
N MET A 28 18.71 -14.88 16.73
CA MET A 28 18.73 -13.62 15.99
C MET A 28 18.21 -13.77 14.56
N CYS A 29 18.59 -14.84 13.86
CA CYS A 29 18.01 -15.16 12.56
C CYS A 29 16.50 -15.36 12.66
N GLY A 30 16.03 -16.13 13.64
CA GLY A 30 14.61 -16.37 13.87
C GLY A 30 13.83 -15.07 14.09
N PHE A 31 14.33 -14.17 14.95
CA PHE A 31 13.72 -12.86 15.17
C PHE A 31 13.73 -11.99 13.92
N PHE A 32 14.85 -11.96 13.18
CA PHE A 32 14.96 -11.14 11.98
C PHE A 32 14.04 -11.61 10.86
N PHE A 33 14.08 -12.91 10.52
CA PHE A 33 13.22 -13.47 9.48
C PHE A 33 11.76 -13.50 9.90
N GLY A 34 11.46 -13.82 11.17
CA GLY A 34 10.11 -13.75 11.71
C GLY A 34 9.54 -12.33 11.66
N GLY A 35 10.34 -11.33 12.03
CA GLY A 35 9.97 -9.92 11.93
C GLY A 35 9.75 -9.46 10.48
N LEU A 36 10.60 -9.91 9.54
CA LEU A 36 10.42 -9.63 8.11
C LEU A 36 9.12 -10.25 7.57
N LEU A 37 8.81 -11.50 7.93
CA LEU A 37 7.57 -12.17 7.53
C LEU A 37 6.35 -11.46 8.11
N LEU A 38 6.38 -11.13 9.41
CA LEU A 38 5.32 -10.37 10.06
C LEU A 38 5.10 -9.02 9.37
N LYS A 39 6.18 -8.28 9.10
CA LYS A 39 6.13 -7.01 8.37
C LYS A 39 5.53 -7.18 6.97
N GLY A 40 5.93 -8.22 6.24
CA GLY A 40 5.37 -8.54 4.92
C GLY A 40 3.86 -8.79 4.97
N VAL A 41 3.40 -9.60 5.92
CA VAL A 41 1.96 -9.88 6.11
C VAL A 41 1.19 -8.62 6.48
N LEU A 42 1.73 -7.78 7.39
CA LEU A 42 1.09 -6.53 7.77
C LEU A 42 1.04 -5.54 6.60
N LEU A 43 2.09 -5.44 5.80
CA LEU A 43 2.09 -4.60 4.61
C LEU A 43 1.05 -5.08 3.60
N LEU A 44 0.92 -6.38 3.36
CA LEU A 44 -0.12 -6.92 2.47
C LEU A 44 -1.54 -6.63 2.99
N LYS A 45 -1.75 -6.60 4.31
CA LYS A 45 -3.08 -6.35 4.88
C LYS A 45 -3.45 -4.88 5.00
N TYR A 46 -2.49 -3.99 5.28
CA TYR A 46 -2.78 -2.63 5.70
C TYR A 46 -2.15 -1.55 4.82
N SER A 47 -1.27 -1.92 3.88
CA SER A 47 -0.74 -0.95 2.92
C SER A 47 -1.75 -0.74 1.81
N SER A 48 -2.21 0.50 1.65
CA SER A 48 -3.01 0.94 0.50
C SER A 48 -2.26 0.76 -0.84
N VAL A 49 -0.93 0.72 -0.81
CA VAL A 49 -0.09 0.50 -2.00
C VAL A 49 -0.04 -0.99 -2.38
N ALA A 50 0.05 -1.89 -1.38
CA ALA A 50 0.15 -3.33 -1.63
C ALA A 50 -1.22 -4.01 -1.78
N ASN A 51 -2.29 -3.38 -1.29
CA ASN A 51 -3.64 -3.91 -1.33
C ASN A 51 -4.58 -2.88 -1.96
N PRO A 52 -4.66 -2.83 -3.30
CA PRO A 52 -5.43 -1.81 -4.03
C PRO A 52 -6.95 -1.98 -3.85
N THR A 53 -7.39 -3.13 -3.36
CA THR A 53 -8.79 -3.41 -2.99
C THR A 53 -9.06 -3.19 -1.50
N LEU A 54 -8.12 -2.61 -0.76
CA LEU A 54 -8.38 -2.14 0.60
C LEU A 54 -9.32 -0.93 0.49
N SER A 55 -10.60 -1.22 0.29
CA SER A 55 -11.68 -0.25 0.38
C SER A 55 -11.51 0.47 1.71
N THR A 56 -11.48 1.79 1.65
CA THR A 56 -11.62 2.53 2.89
C THR A 56 -12.98 2.13 3.50
N PRO A 57 -13.11 1.99 4.82
CA PRO A 57 -14.39 1.58 5.44
C PRO A 57 -15.55 2.54 5.11
N LEU A 58 -15.23 3.70 4.55
CA LEU A 58 -16.18 4.67 4.02
C LEU A 58 -16.76 4.27 2.64
N GLU A 59 -15.99 3.62 1.77
CA GLU A 59 -16.44 3.16 0.45
C GLU A 59 -17.38 1.95 0.51
N ASP A 60 -17.24 1.14 1.58
CA ASP A 60 -18.13 0.02 1.88
C ASP A 60 -19.42 0.47 2.61
N ASP A 61 -19.52 1.73 3.03
CA ASP A 61 -20.75 2.25 3.62
C ASP A 61 -21.82 2.44 2.52
N PRO A 62 -22.97 1.73 2.59
CA PRO A 62 -24.03 1.86 1.60
C PRO A 62 -24.57 3.30 1.48
N ARG A 63 -24.44 4.12 2.53
CA ARG A 63 -24.84 5.54 2.50
C ARG A 63 -23.89 6.39 1.66
N TYR A 64 -22.60 6.05 1.66
CA TYR A 64 -21.61 6.74 0.85
C TYR A 64 -21.81 6.46 -0.64
N GLN A 65 -22.11 5.20 -0.99
CA GLN A 65 -22.42 4.80 -2.36
C GLN A 65 -23.64 5.53 -2.91
N GLN A 66 -24.74 5.60 -2.13
CA GLN A 66 -25.95 6.34 -2.51
C GLN A 66 -25.68 7.84 -2.71
N LEU A 67 -24.84 8.44 -1.87
CA LEU A 67 -24.44 9.84 -2.02
C LEU A 67 -23.58 10.07 -3.26
N MET A 68 -22.68 9.12 -3.59
CA MET A 68 -21.85 9.19 -4.77
C MET A 68 -22.69 9.09 -6.05
N GLU A 69 -23.62 8.12 -6.11
CA GLU A 69 -24.57 7.98 -7.22
C GLU A 69 -25.39 9.26 -7.42
N ARG A 70 -25.87 9.86 -6.33
CA ARG A 70 -26.62 11.12 -6.39
C ARG A 70 -25.78 12.28 -6.91
N ARG A 71 -24.48 12.34 -6.57
CA ARG A 71 -23.57 13.36 -7.11
C ARG A 71 -23.34 13.18 -8.60
N ILE A 72 -23.21 11.94 -9.08
CA ILE A 72 -23.04 11.64 -10.50
C ILE A 72 -24.30 12.07 -11.27
N ALA A 73 -25.50 11.71 -10.79
CA ALA A 73 -26.75 12.11 -11.43
C ALA A 73 -26.90 13.64 -11.52
N LEU A 74 -26.57 14.36 -10.44
CA LEU A 74 -26.61 15.83 -10.46
C LEU A 74 -25.57 16.45 -11.39
N ALA A 75 -24.39 15.85 -11.50
CA ALA A 75 -23.35 16.31 -12.44
C ALA A 75 -23.79 16.14 -13.90
N ASP A 76 -24.43 15.02 -14.22
CA ASP A 76 -24.98 14.76 -15.54
C ASP A 76 -26.09 15.76 -15.88
N ASP A 77 -27.04 16.00 -14.96
CA ASP A 77 -28.10 17.00 -15.16
C ASP A 77 -27.54 18.40 -15.42
N LEU A 78 -26.54 18.83 -14.64
CA LEU A 78 -25.88 20.12 -14.81
C LEU A 78 -25.14 20.21 -16.15
N SER A 79 -24.43 19.15 -16.54
CA SER A 79 -23.74 19.09 -17.84
C SER A 79 -24.73 19.21 -19.01
N THR A 80 -25.90 18.59 -18.86
CA THR A 80 -26.98 18.63 -19.85
C THR A 80 -27.57 20.04 -19.95
N GLN A 81 -27.79 20.71 -18.82
CA GLN A 81 -28.27 22.08 -18.78
C GLN A 81 -27.26 23.07 -19.40
N GLU A 82 -25.97 22.90 -19.12
CA GLU A 82 -24.91 23.74 -19.70
C GLU A 82 -24.80 23.55 -21.22
N SER A 83 -24.87 22.31 -21.70
CA SER A 83 -24.84 22.03 -23.14
C SER A 83 -26.04 22.65 -23.87
N MET A 84 -27.24 22.58 -23.27
CA MET A 84 -28.46 23.21 -23.80
C MET A 84 -28.33 24.74 -23.81
N LYS A 85 -27.76 25.33 -22.76
CA LYS A 85 -27.49 26.78 -22.71
C LYS A 85 -26.51 27.22 -23.79
N ARG A 86 -25.43 26.47 -24.01
CA ARG A 86 -24.47 26.73 -25.11
C ARG A 86 -25.13 26.60 -26.48
N ALA A 87 -25.95 25.56 -26.69
CA ALA A 87 -26.68 25.39 -27.95
C ALA A 87 -27.67 26.53 -28.23
N MET A 88 -28.38 27.02 -27.21
CA MET A 88 -29.25 28.20 -27.36
C MET A 88 -28.48 29.48 -27.67
N GLN A 89 -27.32 29.68 -27.02
CA GLN A 89 -26.45 30.83 -27.32
C GLN A 89 -25.92 30.77 -28.75
N ALA A 90 -25.48 29.61 -29.22
CA ALA A 90 -25.04 29.40 -30.60
C ALA A 90 -26.14 29.71 -31.62
N ARG A 91 -27.39 29.29 -31.33
CA ARG A 91 -28.55 29.62 -32.18
C ARG A 91 -28.90 31.11 -32.18
N ARG A 92 -28.74 31.82 -31.06
CA ARG A 92 -28.97 33.27 -30.97
C ARG A 92 -27.86 34.10 -31.63
N ALA A 93 -26.65 33.56 -31.68
CA ALA A 93 -25.50 34.18 -32.32
C ALA A 93 -25.45 33.92 -33.84
N ALA A 94 -26.28 33.02 -34.36
CA ALA A 94 -26.41 32.82 -35.80
C ALA A 94 -27.11 34.05 -36.41
N PRO A 95 -26.50 34.73 -37.40
CA PRO A 95 -27.09 35.90 -38.01
C PRO A 95 -28.39 35.53 -38.76
N PRO A 96 -29.42 36.38 -38.73
CA PRO A 96 -30.63 36.15 -39.53
C PRO A 96 -30.27 36.17 -41.01
N ALA A 97 -30.82 35.20 -41.76
CA ALA A 97 -30.66 35.07 -43.22
C ALA A 97 -31.39 36.16 -43.99
#